data_AF-A0A2N2IIT9-F1
#
_entry.id   AF-A0A2N2IIT9-F1
#
_cell.length_a   1.000
_cell.length_b   1.000
_cell.length_c   1.000
_cell.angle_alpha   90.00
_cell.angle_beta   90.00
_cell.angle_gamma   90.00
#
_symmetry.space_group_name_H-M   'P 1'
#
loop_
_entity.id
_entity.type
_entity.pdbx_description
1 polymer ?
#
loop_
_entity_poly.entity_id
_entity_poly.type
_entity_poly.pdbx_seq_one_letter_code
_entity_poly.pdbx_strand_id
1 'polypeptide(L)'
;LATTADPAVFYDKLVDDQLASVEAGGTLPPLAIRWAREADDGPEAFAVVNEVVMTRTLLRRSDDIVKKLNTVMNSPGRSKAFPELRAGQQTAIGAIHGLMRARVTLAKALDDQESSSLSGEIDAVRQQRRALQNRVLALPVSRSDFQQRENLAENKWNKASQKVQQLQLQVDTLQSVVNALRKVLRDSPSRGVVRDPVSAKRFQDELNATEQQLATYRANIAVLRQQADQSRTASGFDDTSVFDDGNVREQYQQLLAKEVDLAARGAAGSSAAAYARRVAPVLRSADEVEARYEAALADINRKVDQKSKALLLAIAAEESKIVDYGAQLQLLDQEARMVVGEVAMRNFGLVRDRLRGIVMRADVGITEEAWEAREEQLIRVRKLQSERARSERLLDEELREVLDDAVDE
;
A
#
# COMPACT_ATOMS: atom_id res chain seq x y z
N LEU A 1 -15.81 27.28 -14.39
CA LEU A 1 -14.89 28.37 -14.83
C LEU A 1 -15.62 29.56 -15.44
N ALA A 2 -16.91 29.43 -15.81
CA ALA A 2 -17.64 30.46 -16.54
C ALA A 2 -18.04 31.73 -15.74
N THR A 3 -17.85 31.77 -14.42
CA THR A 3 -18.35 32.86 -13.54
C THR A 3 -17.27 33.54 -12.69
N THR A 4 -16.01 33.13 -12.82
CA THR A 4 -14.89 33.67 -12.02
C THR A 4 -14.00 34.53 -12.91
N ALA A 5 -13.76 35.77 -12.48
CA ALA A 5 -12.81 36.70 -13.10
C ALA A 5 -11.42 36.69 -12.44
N ASP A 6 -11.21 35.79 -11.48
CA ASP A 6 -9.95 35.63 -10.75
C ASP A 6 -9.01 34.65 -11.50
N PRO A 7 -7.86 35.12 -12.02
CA PRO A 7 -6.89 34.28 -12.71
C PRO A 7 -6.31 33.18 -11.83
N ALA A 8 -6.22 33.41 -10.51
CA ALA A 8 -5.66 32.46 -9.56
C ALA A 8 -6.45 31.14 -9.52
N VAL A 9 -7.76 31.19 -9.75
CA VAL A 9 -8.64 30.01 -9.77
C VAL A 9 -8.39 29.13 -11.00
N PHE A 10 -7.90 29.69 -12.11
CA PHE A 10 -7.51 28.91 -13.29
C PHE A 10 -6.21 28.16 -13.05
N TYR A 11 -5.24 28.82 -12.39
CA TYR A 11 -4.00 28.18 -11.98
C TYR A 11 -4.25 27.04 -10.99
N ASP A 12 -4.98 27.30 -9.90
CA ASP A 12 -5.25 26.29 -8.86
C ASP A 12 -5.90 25.04 -9.46
N LYS A 13 -6.87 25.22 -10.35
CA LYS A 13 -7.52 24.09 -11.03
C LYS A 13 -6.60 23.35 -11.97
N LEU A 14 -5.69 24.02 -12.67
CA LEU A 14 -4.72 23.33 -13.52
C LEU A 14 -3.76 22.49 -12.69
N VAL A 15 -3.26 23.03 -11.58
CA VAL A 15 -2.36 22.32 -10.67
C VAL A 15 -3.07 21.15 -9.99
N ASP A 16 -4.29 21.36 -9.49
CA ASP A 16 -5.12 20.32 -8.88
C ASP A 16 -5.49 19.22 -9.89
N ASP A 17 -5.85 19.59 -11.12
CA ASP A 17 -6.19 18.66 -12.17
C ASP A 17 -4.99 17.81 -12.61
N GLN A 18 -3.81 18.43 -12.72
CA GLN A 18 -2.55 17.73 -12.99
C GLN A 18 -2.20 16.76 -11.86
N LEU A 19 -2.27 17.19 -10.60
CA LEU A 19 -2.07 16.33 -9.43
C LEU A 19 -3.07 15.16 -9.41
N ALA A 20 -4.35 15.43 -9.66
CA ALA A 20 -5.40 14.42 -9.73
C ALA A 20 -5.24 13.49 -10.94
N SER A 21 -4.73 13.97 -12.07
CA SER A 21 -4.49 13.14 -13.27
C SER A 21 -3.42 12.07 -13.04
N VAL A 22 -2.42 12.36 -12.20
CA VAL A 22 -1.40 11.39 -11.78
C VAL A 22 -1.99 10.30 -10.87
N GLU A 23 -3.03 10.61 -10.10
CA GLU A 23 -3.58 9.73 -9.07
C GLU A 23 -4.89 9.00 -9.46
N ALA A 24 -5.81 9.65 -10.18
CA ALA A 24 -7.18 9.17 -10.39
C ALA A 24 -7.86 9.61 -11.72
N GLY A 25 -7.15 10.34 -12.60
CA GLY A 25 -7.70 10.90 -13.84
C GLY A 25 -8.33 12.28 -13.60
N GLY A 26 -7.91 13.28 -14.38
CA GLY A 26 -8.28 14.69 -14.20
C GLY A 26 -9.79 14.96 -14.39
N THR A 27 -10.23 16.06 -13.80
CA THR A 27 -11.57 16.65 -13.91
C THR A 27 -11.80 17.43 -15.21
N LEU A 28 -10.73 17.94 -15.84
CA LEU A 28 -10.80 18.73 -17.06
C LEU A 28 -10.77 17.85 -18.32
N PRO A 29 -11.56 18.17 -19.37
CA PRO A 29 -11.52 17.44 -20.63
C PRO A 29 -10.11 17.47 -21.26
N PRO A 30 -9.52 16.32 -21.64
CA PRO A 30 -8.16 16.27 -22.19
C PRO A 30 -7.96 17.12 -23.44
N LEU A 31 -9.01 17.24 -24.27
CA LEU A 31 -8.99 18.05 -25.48
C LEU A 31 -8.91 19.56 -25.18
N ALA A 32 -9.59 20.00 -24.12
CA ALA A 32 -9.56 21.40 -23.70
C ALA A 32 -8.18 21.78 -23.15
N ILE A 33 -7.53 20.89 -22.40
CA ILE A 33 -6.15 21.06 -21.93
C ILE A 33 -5.18 21.15 -23.12
N ARG A 34 -5.34 20.27 -24.11
CA ARG A 34 -4.48 20.27 -25.30
C ARG A 34 -4.56 21.58 -26.07
N TRP A 35 -5.76 22.07 -26.35
CA TRP A 35 -5.94 23.34 -27.04
C TRP A 35 -5.47 24.55 -26.22
N ALA A 36 -5.63 24.51 -24.88
CA ALA A 36 -5.11 25.56 -24.01
C ALA A 36 -3.57 25.58 -23.97
N ARG A 37 -2.92 24.43 -24.11
CA ARG A 37 -1.46 24.30 -24.20
C ARG A 37 -0.90 24.75 -25.56
N GLU A 38 -1.65 24.53 -26.64
CA GLU A 38 -1.29 24.95 -28.01
C GLU A 38 -1.51 26.45 -28.28
N ALA A 39 -2.21 27.14 -27.39
CA ALA A 39 -2.45 28.58 -27.47
C ALA A 39 -1.20 29.40 -27.09
N ASP A 40 -1.26 30.71 -27.34
CA ASP A 40 -0.15 31.65 -27.12
C ASP A 40 0.33 31.66 -25.66
N ASP A 41 1.64 31.65 -25.45
CA ASP A 41 2.35 31.46 -24.16
C ASP A 41 1.93 30.20 -23.36
N GLY A 42 1.12 29.31 -23.96
CA GLY A 42 0.63 28.09 -23.36
C GLY A 42 1.75 27.10 -23.03
N PRO A 43 2.72 26.84 -23.92
CA PRO A 43 3.82 25.93 -23.64
C PRO A 43 4.64 26.33 -22.40
N GLU A 44 5.01 27.61 -22.26
CA GLU A 44 5.76 28.09 -21.08
C GLU A 44 4.93 28.03 -19.81
N ALA A 45 3.67 28.51 -19.85
CA ALA A 45 2.79 28.50 -18.69
C ALA A 45 2.55 27.08 -18.16
N PHE A 46 2.29 26.13 -19.05
CA PHE A 46 2.13 24.73 -18.66
C PHE A 46 3.46 24.08 -18.22
N ALA A 47 4.62 24.53 -18.70
CA ALA A 47 5.91 24.04 -18.22
C ALA A 47 6.11 24.39 -16.73
N VAL A 48 5.82 25.63 -16.34
CA VAL A 48 5.87 26.08 -14.93
C VAL A 48 4.93 25.26 -14.06
N VAL A 49 3.68 25.04 -14.50
CA VAL A 49 2.71 24.19 -13.78
C VAL A 49 3.25 22.77 -13.59
N ASN A 50 3.80 22.16 -14.65
CA ASN A 50 4.36 20.80 -14.56
C ASN A 50 5.54 20.74 -13.58
N GLU A 51 6.40 21.77 -13.57
CA GLU A 51 7.57 21.84 -12.68
C GLU A 51 7.17 22.00 -11.22
N VAL A 52 6.17 22.83 -10.92
CA VAL A 52 5.58 22.96 -9.58
C VAL A 52 4.99 21.63 -9.13
N VAL A 53 4.18 20.99 -9.97
CA VAL A 53 3.57 19.68 -9.67
C VAL A 53 4.65 18.63 -9.41
N MET A 54 5.65 18.54 -10.29
CA MET A 54 6.78 17.62 -10.14
C MET A 54 7.52 17.86 -8.82
N THR A 55 7.83 19.11 -8.50
CA THR A 55 8.54 19.47 -7.27
C THR A 55 7.71 19.13 -6.03
N ARG A 56 6.40 19.39 -6.04
CA ARG A 56 5.48 18.96 -4.96
C ARG A 56 5.49 17.45 -4.79
N THR A 57 5.45 16.69 -5.87
CA THR A 57 5.53 15.22 -5.83
C THR A 57 6.88 14.74 -5.28
N LEU A 58 7.98 15.36 -5.69
CA LEU A 58 9.33 15.03 -5.19
C LEU A 58 9.47 15.34 -3.70
N LEU A 59 8.94 16.47 -3.22
CA LEU A 59 8.94 16.82 -1.80
C LEU A 59 8.13 15.82 -0.98
N ARG A 60 6.91 15.45 -1.42
CA ARG A 60 6.10 14.41 -0.76
C ARG A 60 6.83 13.07 -0.70
N ARG A 61 7.44 12.64 -1.80
CA ARG A 61 8.23 11.40 -1.84
C ARG A 61 9.45 11.45 -0.92
N SER A 62 10.11 12.61 -0.84
CA SER A 62 11.28 12.81 0.02
C SER A 62 10.88 12.73 1.50
N ASP A 63 9.78 13.37 1.89
CA ASP A 63 9.19 13.28 3.23
C ASP A 63 8.82 11.82 3.59
N ASP A 64 8.19 11.09 2.66
CA ASP A 64 7.89 9.66 2.85
C ASP A 64 9.16 8.81 3.06
N ILE A 65 10.23 9.09 2.31
CA ILE A 65 11.51 8.41 2.46
C ILE A 65 12.15 8.75 3.82
N VAL A 66 12.15 10.01 4.22
CA VAL A 66 12.64 10.46 5.53
C VAL A 66 11.91 9.76 6.68
N LYS A 67 10.57 9.68 6.61
CA LYS A 67 9.76 8.94 7.60
C LYS A 67 10.12 7.46 7.65
N LYS A 68 10.31 6.81 6.49
CA LYS A 68 10.74 5.40 6.43
C LYS A 68 12.13 5.20 7.01
N LEU A 69 13.09 6.07 6.67
CA LEU A 69 14.45 6.02 7.22
C LEU A 69 14.42 6.20 8.73
N ASN A 70 13.69 7.20 9.25
CA ASN A 70 13.50 7.39 10.69
C ASN A 70 12.90 6.16 11.37
N THR A 71 11.94 5.49 10.73
CA THR A 71 11.33 4.26 11.24
C THR A 71 12.35 3.11 11.30
N VAL A 72 13.13 2.91 10.24
CA VAL A 72 14.18 1.86 10.18
C VAL A 72 15.26 2.12 11.23
N MET A 73 15.73 3.36 11.36
CA MET A 73 16.85 3.71 12.23
C MET A 73 16.51 3.68 13.73
N ASN A 74 15.26 3.94 14.07
CA ASN A 74 14.76 3.82 15.45
C ASN A 74 14.24 2.41 15.79
N SER A 75 14.13 1.51 14.80
CA SER A 75 13.70 0.15 15.04
C SER A 75 14.78 -0.70 15.75
N PRO A 76 14.38 -1.75 16.51
CA PRO A 76 15.32 -2.74 17.03
C PRO A 76 16.16 -3.41 15.93
N GLY A 77 15.58 -3.60 14.74
CA GLY A 77 16.22 -4.20 13.56
C GLY A 77 17.17 -3.28 12.77
N ARG A 78 17.64 -2.17 13.36
CA ARG A 78 18.49 -1.17 12.66
C ARG A 78 19.82 -1.72 12.10
N SER A 79 20.31 -2.86 12.60
CA SER A 79 21.47 -3.55 12.02
C SER A 79 21.28 -3.93 10.55
N LYS A 80 20.03 -4.10 10.08
CA LYS A 80 19.71 -4.35 8.67
C LYS A 80 20.19 -3.25 7.73
N ALA A 81 20.27 -2.01 8.20
CA ALA A 81 20.78 -0.88 7.41
C ALA A 81 22.30 -0.97 7.18
N PHE A 82 23.01 -1.87 7.88
CA PHE A 82 24.46 -2.02 7.82
C PHE A 82 24.84 -3.48 7.51
N PRO A 83 24.80 -3.91 6.22
CA PRO A 83 24.97 -5.31 5.83
C PRO A 83 26.26 -5.97 6.34
N GLU A 84 27.37 -5.23 6.36
CA GLU A 84 28.66 -5.73 6.85
C GLU A 84 28.64 -6.01 8.35
N LEU A 85 28.09 -5.08 9.15
CA LEU A 85 27.97 -5.25 10.60
C LEU A 85 27.01 -6.40 10.92
N ARG A 86 25.91 -6.48 10.19
CA ARG A 86 24.94 -7.58 10.28
C ARG A 86 25.58 -8.94 9.98
N ALA A 87 26.39 -9.04 8.92
CA ALA A 87 27.10 -10.27 8.59
C ALA A 87 28.10 -10.67 9.70
N GLY A 88 28.75 -9.69 10.32
CA GLY A 88 29.58 -9.88 11.51
C GLY A 88 28.79 -10.44 12.69
N GLN A 89 27.64 -9.85 13.01
CA GLN A 89 26.78 -10.33 14.10
C GLN A 89 26.30 -11.77 13.84
N GLN A 90 25.82 -12.07 12.63
CA GLN A 90 25.41 -13.41 12.24
C GLN A 90 26.52 -14.45 12.42
N THR A 91 27.75 -14.06 12.07
CA THR A 91 28.91 -14.94 12.21
C THR A 91 29.23 -15.21 13.69
N ALA A 92 29.22 -14.18 14.53
CA ALA A 92 29.46 -14.32 15.96
C ALA A 92 28.34 -15.11 16.67
N ILE A 93 27.07 -14.80 16.42
CA ILE A 93 25.94 -15.56 16.98
C ILE A 93 25.96 -17.01 16.50
N GLY A 94 26.22 -17.24 15.20
CA GLY A 94 26.35 -18.59 14.65
C GLY A 94 27.48 -19.39 15.31
N ALA A 95 28.61 -18.75 15.61
CA ALA A 95 29.71 -19.38 16.35
C ALA A 95 29.31 -19.76 17.77
N ILE A 96 28.62 -18.87 18.49
CA ILE A 96 28.10 -19.18 19.84
C ILE A 96 27.09 -20.33 19.78
N HIS A 97 26.17 -20.33 18.80
CA HIS A 97 25.22 -21.42 18.63
C HIS A 97 25.91 -22.74 18.26
N GLY A 98 26.98 -22.70 17.47
CA GLY A 98 27.84 -23.85 17.19
C GLY A 98 28.47 -24.42 18.46
N LEU A 99 28.95 -23.56 19.35
CA LEU A 99 29.47 -23.95 20.66
C LEU A 99 28.38 -24.60 21.53
N MET A 100 27.16 -24.07 21.50
CA MET A 100 26.03 -24.69 22.20
C MET A 100 25.71 -26.09 21.67
N ARG A 101 25.79 -26.33 20.35
CA ARG A 101 25.66 -27.69 19.80
C ARG A 101 26.78 -28.63 20.26
N ALA A 102 28.01 -28.11 20.42
CA ALA A 102 29.10 -28.88 21.01
C ALA A 102 28.83 -29.23 22.48
N ARG A 103 28.33 -28.26 23.28
CA ARG A 103 27.88 -28.51 24.67
C ARG A 103 26.79 -29.58 24.73
N VAL A 104 25.84 -29.55 23.80
CA VAL A 104 24.80 -30.60 23.69
C VAL A 104 25.40 -31.98 23.44
N THR A 105 26.45 -32.08 22.63
CA THR A 105 27.14 -33.35 22.36
C THR A 105 27.84 -33.87 23.62
N LEU A 106 28.51 -32.99 24.37
CA LEU A 106 29.15 -33.33 25.64
C LEU A 106 28.12 -33.77 26.69
N ALA A 107 26.95 -33.13 26.72
CA ALA A 107 25.86 -33.47 27.61
C ALA A 107 25.22 -34.83 27.27
N LYS A 108 25.06 -35.17 25.98
CA LYS A 108 24.63 -36.51 25.57
C LYS A 108 25.62 -37.59 25.98
N ALA A 109 26.91 -37.34 25.77
CA ALA A 109 27.93 -38.29 26.19
C ALA A 109 28.03 -38.45 27.72
N LEU A 110 27.67 -37.41 28.51
CA LEU A 110 27.48 -37.53 29.96
C LEU A 110 26.28 -38.43 30.30
N ASP A 111 25.17 -38.26 29.60
CA ASP A 111 23.98 -39.11 29.75
C ASP A 111 24.30 -40.58 29.45
N ASP A 112 25.14 -40.85 28.45
CA ASP A 112 25.54 -42.20 28.05
C ASP A 112 26.48 -42.89 29.05
N GLN A 113 27.15 -42.13 29.94
CA GLN A 113 28.01 -42.73 30.98
C GLN A 113 27.23 -43.39 32.11
N GLU A 114 25.90 -43.25 32.12
CA GLU A 114 25.05 -43.65 33.23
C GLU A 114 23.84 -44.45 32.75
N SER A 115 23.84 -45.75 33.06
CA SER A 115 22.78 -46.69 32.68
C SER A 115 21.64 -46.79 33.69
N SER A 116 21.79 -46.22 34.89
CA SER A 116 20.82 -46.29 35.99
C SER A 116 19.96 -45.04 36.09
N SER A 117 18.73 -45.20 36.58
CA SER A 117 17.85 -44.09 36.94
C SER A 117 18.48 -43.24 38.05
N LEU A 118 18.83 -42.01 37.71
CA LEU A 118 19.25 -40.99 38.67
C LEU A 118 18.13 -40.69 39.67
N SER A 119 18.51 -40.17 40.84
CA SER A 119 17.57 -39.62 41.80
C SER A 119 18.08 -38.32 42.43
N GLY A 120 17.17 -37.54 43.01
CA GLY A 120 17.51 -36.29 43.68
C GLY A 120 17.75 -35.12 42.73
N GLU A 121 18.61 -34.18 43.15
CA GLU A 121 18.82 -32.91 42.45
C GLU A 121 19.40 -33.07 41.04
N ILE A 122 20.30 -34.03 40.84
CA ILE A 122 20.94 -34.27 39.55
C ILE A 122 19.94 -34.77 38.48
N ASP A 123 18.95 -35.58 38.88
CA ASP A 123 17.89 -36.01 37.96
C ASP A 123 17.02 -34.82 37.52
N ALA A 124 16.60 -33.99 38.48
CA ALA A 124 15.81 -32.79 38.18
C ALA A 124 16.54 -31.83 37.23
N VAL A 125 17.84 -31.58 37.46
CA VAL A 125 18.67 -30.73 36.59
C VAL A 125 18.81 -31.35 35.19
N ARG A 126 19.05 -32.67 35.10
CA ARG A 126 19.15 -33.38 33.83
C ARG A 126 17.85 -33.30 33.03
N GLN A 127 16.70 -33.48 33.68
CA GLN A 127 15.39 -33.37 33.03
C GLN A 127 15.15 -31.96 32.48
N GLN A 128 15.44 -30.92 33.27
CA GLN A 128 15.33 -29.53 32.85
C GLN A 128 16.25 -29.23 31.65
N ARG A 129 17.51 -29.71 31.68
CA ARG A 129 18.44 -29.56 30.55
C ARG A 129 17.92 -30.26 29.30
N ARG A 130 17.43 -31.49 29.41
CA ARG A 130 16.89 -32.27 28.29
C ARG A 130 15.68 -31.59 27.66
N ALA A 131 14.81 -30.97 28.47
CA ALA A 131 13.67 -30.19 27.97
C ALA A 131 14.10 -29.02 27.07
N LEU A 132 15.25 -28.41 27.34
CA LEU A 132 15.81 -27.31 26.52
C LEU A 132 16.63 -27.78 25.32
N GLN A 133 17.06 -29.05 25.29
CA GLN A 133 18.03 -29.56 24.32
C GLN A 133 17.55 -29.45 22.87
N ASN A 134 16.28 -29.75 22.59
CA ASN A 134 15.72 -29.61 21.24
C ASN A 134 15.66 -28.14 20.80
N ARG A 135 15.38 -27.22 21.72
CA ARG A 135 15.36 -25.78 21.43
C ARG A 135 16.76 -25.28 21.10
N VAL A 136 17.77 -25.72 21.85
CA VAL A 136 19.18 -25.39 21.58
C VAL A 136 19.65 -25.94 20.22
N LEU A 137 19.27 -27.17 19.87
CA LEU A 137 19.62 -27.76 18.57
C LEU A 137 18.96 -27.04 17.39
N ALA A 138 17.75 -26.48 17.60
CA ALA A 138 17.03 -25.70 16.60
C ALA A 138 17.61 -24.29 16.39
N LEU A 139 18.58 -23.85 17.19
CA LEU A 139 19.23 -22.56 17.02
C LEU A 139 19.97 -22.49 15.67
N PRO A 140 19.88 -21.36 14.94
CA PRO A 140 20.55 -21.17 13.66
C PRO A 140 22.06 -21.05 13.84
N VAL A 141 22.87 -21.80 13.08
CA VAL A 141 24.34 -21.76 13.18
C VAL A 141 25.01 -21.20 11.93
N SER A 142 24.35 -21.35 10.78
CA SER A 142 24.88 -20.95 9.49
C SER A 142 24.12 -19.73 8.94
N ARG A 143 24.74 -19.02 8.00
CA ARG A 143 24.10 -17.91 7.28
C ARG A 143 22.80 -18.33 6.60
N SER A 144 22.74 -19.55 6.06
CA SER A 144 21.51 -20.10 5.46
C SER A 144 20.40 -20.30 6.48
N ASP A 145 20.71 -20.75 7.71
CA ASP A 145 19.69 -20.92 8.76
C ASP A 145 19.10 -19.57 9.16
N PHE A 146 19.95 -18.55 9.32
CA PHE A 146 19.49 -17.18 9.59
C PHE A 146 18.63 -16.63 8.46
N GLN A 147 19.02 -16.86 7.20
CA GLN A 147 18.23 -16.42 6.05
C GLN A 147 16.88 -17.13 5.98
N GLN A 148 16.84 -18.45 6.24
CA GLN A 148 15.58 -19.19 6.27
C GLN A 148 14.65 -18.66 7.36
N ARG A 149 15.16 -18.38 8.56
CA ARG A 149 14.36 -17.82 9.65
C ARG A 149 13.84 -16.43 9.30
N GLU A 150 14.66 -15.57 8.69
CA GLU A 150 14.21 -14.26 8.21
C GLU A 150 13.14 -14.39 7.13
N ASN A 151 13.31 -15.28 6.16
CA ASN A 151 12.31 -15.53 5.12
C ASN A 151 10.99 -16.02 5.74
N LEU A 152 11.04 -16.86 6.77
CA LEU A 152 9.83 -17.30 7.49
C LEU A 152 9.15 -16.14 8.22
N ALA A 153 9.92 -15.25 8.86
CA ALA A 153 9.38 -14.05 9.48
C ALA A 153 8.76 -13.10 8.43
N GLU A 154 9.45 -12.84 7.33
CA GLU A 154 8.95 -12.00 6.24
C GLU A 154 7.68 -12.59 5.61
N ASN A 155 7.64 -13.90 5.39
CA ASN A 155 6.46 -14.58 4.86
C ASN A 155 5.24 -14.47 5.77
N LYS A 156 5.42 -14.44 7.10
CA LYS A 156 4.30 -14.21 8.03
C LYS A 156 3.71 -12.82 7.83
N TRP A 157 4.55 -11.80 7.70
CA TRP A 157 4.11 -10.43 7.46
C TRP A 157 3.52 -10.23 6.07
N ASN A 158 4.09 -10.85 5.04
CA ASN A 158 3.52 -10.82 3.69
C ASN A 158 2.10 -11.40 3.67
N LYS A 159 1.86 -12.52 4.37
CA LYS A 159 0.51 -13.10 4.52
C LYS A 159 -0.44 -12.17 5.28
N ALA A 160 0.04 -11.52 6.34
CA ALA A 160 -0.75 -10.53 7.08
C ALA A 160 -1.13 -9.34 6.18
N SER A 161 -0.17 -8.76 5.46
CA SER A 161 -0.40 -7.65 4.52
C SER A 161 -1.38 -8.02 3.40
N GLN A 162 -1.26 -9.22 2.82
CA GLN A 162 -2.20 -9.73 1.82
C GLN A 162 -3.63 -9.83 2.38
N LYS A 163 -3.78 -10.34 3.61
CA LYS A 163 -5.09 -10.43 4.26
C LYS A 163 -5.69 -9.05 4.56
N VAL A 164 -4.86 -8.09 4.97
CA VAL A 164 -5.29 -6.69 5.16
C VAL A 164 -5.71 -6.05 3.84
N GLN A 165 -5.01 -6.34 2.73
CA GLN A 165 -5.40 -5.88 1.39
C GLN A 165 -6.72 -6.50 0.92
N GLN A 166 -6.95 -7.79 1.18
CA GLN A 166 -8.24 -8.43 0.90
C GLN A 166 -9.38 -7.78 1.69
N LEU A 167 -9.17 -7.48 2.98
CA LEU A 167 -10.15 -6.76 3.80
C LEU A 167 -10.45 -5.36 3.24
N GLN A 168 -9.44 -4.64 2.76
CA GLN A 168 -9.64 -3.34 2.11
C GLN A 168 -10.55 -3.47 0.88
N LEU A 169 -10.26 -4.42 -0.01
CA LEU A 169 -11.07 -4.64 -1.22
C LEU A 169 -12.52 -5.01 -0.87
N GLN A 170 -12.72 -5.80 0.18
CA GLN A 170 -14.06 -6.14 0.67
C GLN A 170 -14.80 -4.90 1.17
N VAL A 171 -14.14 -4.05 1.96
CA VAL A 171 -14.73 -2.80 2.47
C VAL A 171 -15.07 -1.84 1.32
N ASP A 172 -14.21 -1.72 0.32
CA ASP A 172 -14.46 -0.87 -0.86
C ASP A 172 -15.60 -1.42 -1.73
N THR A 173 -15.70 -2.74 -1.85
CA THR A 173 -16.84 -3.41 -2.50
C THR A 173 -18.14 -3.11 -1.74
N LEU A 174 -18.15 -3.24 -0.41
CA LEU A 174 -19.33 -2.92 0.41
C LEU A 174 -19.71 -1.44 0.31
N GLN A 175 -18.73 -0.52 0.27
CA GLN A 175 -19.00 0.90 0.03
C GLN A 175 -19.65 1.13 -1.33
N SER A 176 -19.18 0.44 -2.38
CA SER A 176 -19.77 0.57 -3.72
C SER A 176 -21.24 0.10 -3.73
N VAL A 177 -21.56 -0.97 -3.00
CA VAL A 177 -22.93 -1.48 -2.82
C VAL A 177 -23.78 -0.47 -2.07
N VAL A 178 -23.29 0.10 -0.95
CA VAL A 178 -23.98 1.15 -0.20
C VAL A 178 -24.27 2.37 -1.09
N ASN A 179 -23.29 2.79 -1.89
CA ASN A 179 -23.45 3.91 -2.83
C ASN A 179 -24.49 3.59 -3.93
N ALA A 180 -24.50 2.37 -4.46
CA ALA A 180 -25.49 1.91 -5.43
C ALA A 180 -26.89 1.87 -4.81
N LEU A 181 -27.05 1.35 -3.58
CA LEU A 181 -28.32 1.32 -2.86
C LEU A 181 -28.85 2.74 -2.58
N ARG A 182 -27.97 3.67 -2.20
CA ARG A 182 -28.33 5.09 -2.07
C ARG A 182 -28.80 5.70 -3.38
N LYS A 183 -28.12 5.40 -4.49
CA LYS A 183 -28.53 5.87 -5.82
C LYS A 183 -29.91 5.31 -6.17
N VAL A 184 -30.16 4.02 -5.92
CA VAL A 184 -31.47 3.40 -6.15
C VAL A 184 -32.55 4.08 -5.30
N LEU A 185 -32.30 4.33 -4.01
CA LEU A 185 -33.25 5.04 -3.14
C LEU A 185 -33.55 6.46 -3.65
N ARG A 186 -32.53 7.18 -4.13
CA ARG A 186 -32.67 8.54 -4.67
C ARG A 186 -33.39 8.58 -6.01
N ASP A 187 -33.15 7.60 -6.88
CA ASP A 187 -33.72 7.53 -8.24
C ASP A 187 -35.11 6.89 -8.25
N SER A 188 -35.50 6.13 -7.22
CA SER A 188 -36.80 5.42 -7.14
C SER A 188 -38.03 6.30 -7.41
N PRO A 189 -38.12 7.55 -6.87
CA PRO A 189 -39.25 8.45 -7.14
C PRO A 189 -39.35 8.85 -8.62
N SER A 190 -38.22 9.00 -9.31
CA SER A 190 -38.17 9.38 -10.74
C SER A 190 -38.58 8.25 -11.69
N ARG A 191 -38.63 7.00 -11.20
CA ARG A 191 -39.01 5.81 -11.99
C ARG A 191 -40.41 5.27 -11.64
N GLY A 192 -41.22 6.04 -10.92
CA GLY A 192 -42.61 5.67 -10.59
C GLY A 192 -42.77 4.63 -9.47
N VAL A 193 -41.69 4.31 -8.73
CA VAL A 193 -41.76 3.38 -7.59
C VAL A 193 -42.12 4.16 -6.32
N VAL A 194 -43.39 4.13 -5.93
CA VAL A 194 -43.87 4.74 -4.69
C VAL A 194 -43.54 3.80 -3.52
N ARG A 195 -42.58 4.20 -2.68
CA ARG A 195 -42.27 3.50 -1.42
C ARG A 195 -42.94 4.20 -0.25
N ASP A 196 -43.35 3.41 0.74
CA ASP A 196 -43.80 3.91 2.04
C ASP A 196 -42.70 4.79 2.70
N PRO A 197 -43.00 6.02 3.14
CA PRO A 197 -42.04 6.93 3.76
C PRO A 197 -41.34 6.38 5.00
N VAL A 198 -42.02 5.56 5.79
CA VAL A 198 -41.45 4.95 7.01
C VAL A 198 -40.38 3.94 6.64
N SER A 199 -40.68 3.09 5.65
CA SER A 199 -39.73 2.11 5.11
C SER A 199 -38.51 2.77 4.45
N ALA A 200 -38.71 3.86 3.70
CA ALA A 200 -37.62 4.62 3.09
C ALA A 200 -36.67 5.24 4.13
N LYS A 201 -37.23 5.81 5.21
CA LYS A 201 -36.44 6.35 6.32
C LYS A 201 -35.64 5.26 7.03
N ARG A 202 -36.25 4.10 7.30
CA ARG A 202 -35.55 2.96 7.90
C ARG A 202 -34.36 2.50 7.08
N PHE A 203 -34.52 2.34 5.75
CA PHE A 203 -33.39 1.97 4.88
C PHE A 203 -32.30 3.04 4.86
N GLN A 204 -32.67 4.32 4.92
CA GLN A 204 -31.70 5.40 5.01
C GLN A 204 -30.90 5.33 6.31
N ASP A 205 -31.57 5.08 7.44
CA ASP A 205 -30.94 4.94 8.75
C ASP A 205 -30.00 3.72 8.80
N GLU A 206 -30.43 2.57 8.25
CA GLU A 206 -29.61 1.35 8.13
C GLU A 206 -28.37 1.59 7.24
N LEU A 207 -28.51 2.30 6.11
CA LEU A 207 -27.38 2.65 5.23
C LEU A 207 -26.40 3.61 5.92
N ASN A 208 -26.90 4.57 6.68
CA ASN A 208 -26.05 5.50 7.44
C ASN A 208 -25.26 4.77 8.54
N ALA A 209 -25.91 3.85 9.27
CA ALA A 209 -25.24 3.03 10.27
C ALA A 209 -24.17 2.11 9.63
N THR A 210 -24.48 1.49 8.49
CA THR A 210 -23.53 0.66 7.75
C THR A 210 -22.33 1.46 7.27
N GLU A 211 -22.53 2.70 6.80
CA GLU A 211 -21.43 3.57 6.38
C GLU A 211 -20.51 3.95 7.55
N GLN A 212 -21.06 4.24 8.73
CA GLN A 212 -20.26 4.49 9.93
C GLN A 212 -19.43 3.26 10.33
N GLN A 213 -19.99 2.05 10.20
CA GLN A 213 -19.26 0.81 10.41
C GLN A 213 -18.15 0.62 9.38
N LEU A 214 -18.41 0.87 8.09
CA LEU A 214 -17.40 0.80 7.04
C LEU A 214 -16.27 1.81 7.26
N ALA A 215 -16.59 3.03 7.71
CA ALA A 215 -15.59 4.02 8.09
C ALA A 215 -14.70 3.53 9.25
N THR A 216 -15.30 2.89 10.25
CA THR A 216 -14.57 2.26 11.36
C THR A 216 -13.66 1.14 10.87
N TYR A 217 -14.14 0.27 9.98
CA TYR A 217 -13.31 -0.79 9.38
C TYR A 217 -12.14 -0.22 8.56
N ARG A 218 -12.35 0.86 7.79
CA ARG A 218 -11.26 1.54 7.08
C ARG A 218 -10.20 2.07 8.02
N ALA A 219 -10.60 2.72 9.12
CA ALA A 219 -9.67 3.21 10.13
C ALA A 219 -8.86 2.05 10.74
N ASN A 220 -9.53 0.96 11.11
CA ASN A 220 -8.87 -0.24 11.65
C ASN A 220 -7.90 -0.87 10.65
N ILE A 221 -8.28 -0.95 9.36
CA ILE A 221 -7.41 -1.46 8.29
C ILE A 221 -6.17 -0.57 8.13
N ALA A 222 -6.32 0.75 8.19
CA ALA A 222 -5.19 1.68 8.13
C ALA A 222 -4.21 1.46 9.30
N VAL A 223 -4.73 1.30 10.52
CA VAL A 223 -3.93 0.96 11.70
C VAL A 223 -3.22 -0.39 11.53
N LEU A 224 -3.93 -1.42 11.07
CA LEU A 224 -3.34 -2.75 10.84
C LEU A 224 -2.25 -2.74 9.77
N ARG A 225 -2.41 -1.94 8.70
CA ARG A 225 -1.35 -1.73 7.70
C ARG A 225 -0.12 -1.12 8.31
N GLN A 226 -0.30 -0.02 9.06
CA GLN A 226 0.80 0.65 9.73
C GLN A 226 1.53 -0.28 10.71
N GLN A 227 0.79 -1.05 11.50
CA GLN A 227 1.36 -2.04 12.41
C GLN A 227 2.10 -3.16 11.66
N ALA A 228 1.56 -3.66 10.55
CA ALA A 228 2.20 -4.68 9.74
C ALA A 228 3.50 -4.16 9.11
N ASP A 229 3.52 -2.91 8.64
CA ASP A 229 4.70 -2.27 8.05
C ASP A 229 5.78 -1.98 9.11
N GLN A 230 5.37 -1.47 10.27
CA GLN A 230 6.26 -1.27 11.42
C GLN A 230 6.86 -2.60 11.89
N SER A 231 6.01 -3.63 12.04
CA SER A 231 6.46 -4.95 12.48
C SER A 231 7.30 -5.64 11.43
N ARG A 232 7.03 -5.46 10.14
CA ARG A 232 7.89 -5.94 9.05
C ARG A 232 9.28 -5.29 9.13
N THR A 233 9.31 -3.98 9.34
CA THR A 233 10.54 -3.19 9.47
C THR A 233 11.35 -3.61 10.70
N ALA A 234 10.66 -3.84 11.83
CA ALA A 234 11.27 -4.29 13.08
C ALA A 234 11.67 -5.78 13.04
N SER A 235 10.90 -6.62 12.36
CA SER A 235 11.14 -8.06 12.29
C SER A 235 12.43 -8.34 11.53
N GLY A 236 13.38 -8.99 12.18
CA GLY A 236 14.74 -9.10 11.70
C GLY A 236 15.63 -9.92 12.60
N PHE A 237 16.92 -9.92 12.28
CA PHE A 237 17.94 -10.61 13.06
C PHE A 237 18.01 -10.11 14.52
N ASP A 238 17.58 -8.89 14.84
CA ASP A 238 17.58 -8.34 16.22
C ASP A 238 16.17 -8.28 16.87
N ASP A 239 15.28 -9.20 16.51
CA ASP A 239 13.93 -9.31 17.09
C ASP A 239 13.93 -10.08 18.44
N THR A 240 12.79 -10.08 19.13
CA THR A 240 12.41 -10.93 20.28
C THR A 240 12.95 -12.36 20.18
N SER A 241 13.00 -12.93 18.98
CA SER A 241 13.53 -14.27 18.74
C SER A 241 15.01 -14.45 19.12
N VAL A 242 15.85 -13.43 18.98
CA VAL A 242 17.27 -13.50 19.39
C VAL A 242 17.42 -13.31 20.90
N PHE A 243 16.55 -12.52 21.51
CA PHE A 243 16.46 -12.45 22.98
C PHE A 243 16.04 -13.81 23.57
N ASP A 244 15.02 -14.45 22.99
CA ASP A 244 14.57 -15.78 23.38
C ASP A 244 15.65 -16.84 23.20
N ASP A 245 16.38 -16.80 22.07
CA ASP A 245 17.53 -17.66 21.84
C ASP A 245 18.60 -17.45 22.91
N GLY A 246 18.92 -16.20 23.24
CA GLY A 246 19.84 -15.81 24.31
C GLY A 246 19.49 -16.47 25.64
N ASN A 247 18.24 -16.32 26.08
CA ASN A 247 17.73 -16.91 27.32
C ASN A 247 17.83 -18.45 27.33
N VAL A 248 17.48 -19.09 26.21
CA VAL A 248 17.55 -20.56 26.09
C VAL A 248 18.99 -21.05 26.22
N ARG A 249 19.96 -20.33 25.64
CA ARG A 249 21.38 -20.69 25.75
C ARG A 249 21.89 -20.56 27.17
N GLU A 250 21.63 -19.42 27.80
CA GLU A 250 22.07 -19.14 29.16
C GLU A 250 21.52 -20.17 30.16
N GLN A 251 20.21 -20.44 30.09
CA GLN A 251 19.57 -21.46 30.93
C GLN A 251 20.17 -22.85 30.71
N TYR A 252 20.39 -23.24 29.45
CA TYR A 252 21.01 -24.53 29.14
C TYR A 252 22.44 -24.63 29.67
N GLN A 253 23.23 -23.57 29.52
CA GLN A 253 24.61 -23.51 30.00
C GLN A 253 24.66 -23.64 31.53
N GLN A 254 23.83 -22.89 32.25
CA GLN A 254 23.73 -22.96 33.71
C GLN A 254 23.35 -24.36 34.20
N LEU A 255 22.35 -24.99 33.56
CA LEU A 255 21.91 -26.34 33.91
C LEU A 255 23.00 -27.38 33.63
N LEU A 256 23.68 -27.29 32.48
CA LEU A 256 24.79 -28.21 32.16
C LEU A 256 25.96 -28.05 33.12
N ALA A 257 26.35 -26.81 33.45
CA ALA A 257 27.42 -26.55 34.41
C ALA A 257 27.07 -27.13 35.79
N LYS A 258 25.84 -26.93 36.24
CA LYS A 258 25.34 -27.49 37.50
C LYS A 258 25.32 -29.02 37.50
N GLU A 259 24.88 -29.65 36.43
CA GLU A 259 24.89 -31.10 36.30
C GLU A 259 26.31 -31.68 36.33
N VAL A 260 27.25 -31.04 35.61
CA VAL A 260 28.65 -31.48 35.58
C VAL A 260 29.31 -31.36 36.96
N ASP A 261 29.02 -30.31 37.72
CA ASP A 261 29.50 -30.16 39.10
C ASP A 261 28.93 -31.26 40.03
N LEU A 262 27.62 -31.51 39.97
CA LEU A 262 26.98 -32.58 40.75
C LEU A 262 27.54 -33.96 40.37
N ALA A 263 27.71 -34.23 39.07
CA ALA A 263 28.30 -35.47 38.59
C ALA A 263 29.76 -35.63 39.06
N ALA A 264 30.57 -34.57 39.01
CA ALA A 264 31.97 -34.59 39.45
C ALA A 264 32.13 -34.89 40.95
N ARG A 265 31.14 -34.48 41.77
CA ARG A 265 31.02 -34.80 43.20
C ARG A 265 30.53 -36.23 43.48
N GLY A 266 30.15 -36.98 42.45
CA GLY A 266 29.77 -38.39 42.55
C GLY A 266 28.26 -38.67 42.56
N ALA A 267 27.42 -37.66 42.33
CA ALA A 267 25.95 -37.83 42.36
C ALA A 267 25.41 -38.73 41.23
N ALA A 268 26.20 -38.99 40.18
CA ALA A 268 25.86 -39.83 39.02
C ALA A 268 26.74 -41.11 38.90
N GLY A 269 27.33 -41.55 40.01
CA GLY A 269 28.25 -42.69 40.02
C GLY A 269 29.66 -42.37 39.50
N SER A 270 30.53 -43.39 39.53
CA SER A 270 31.97 -43.23 39.31
C SER A 270 32.36 -42.93 37.86
N SER A 271 31.70 -43.56 36.89
CA SER A 271 31.95 -43.34 35.45
C SER A 271 31.60 -41.90 35.04
N ALA A 272 30.40 -41.45 35.39
CA ALA A 272 29.95 -40.08 35.12
C ALA A 272 30.83 -39.06 35.85
N ALA A 273 31.27 -39.32 37.08
CA ALA A 273 32.19 -38.44 37.80
C ALA A 273 33.55 -38.31 37.09
N ALA A 274 34.11 -39.40 36.58
CA ALA A 274 35.37 -39.38 35.83
C ALA A 274 35.22 -38.63 34.49
N TYR A 275 34.10 -38.80 33.80
CA TYR A 275 33.79 -38.04 32.59
C TYR A 275 33.59 -36.55 32.88
N ALA A 276 32.81 -36.20 33.91
CA ALA A 276 32.55 -34.81 34.31
C ALA A 276 33.84 -34.06 34.64
N ARG A 277 34.78 -34.68 35.36
CA ARG A 277 36.10 -34.09 35.63
C ARG A 277 36.95 -33.83 34.38
N ARG A 278 36.83 -34.69 33.36
CA ARG A 278 37.50 -34.51 32.06
C ARG A 278 36.88 -33.41 31.21
N VAL A 279 35.55 -33.26 31.27
CA VAL A 279 34.80 -32.29 30.47
C VAL A 279 34.78 -30.88 31.09
N ALA A 280 34.85 -30.76 32.41
CA ALA A 280 34.87 -29.47 33.10
C ALA A 280 35.91 -28.45 32.56
N PRO A 281 37.18 -28.79 32.28
CA PRO A 281 38.12 -27.83 31.66
C PRO A 281 37.73 -27.44 30.22
N VAL A 282 37.13 -28.36 29.45
CA VAL A 282 36.66 -28.07 28.08
C VAL A 282 35.49 -27.09 28.10
N LEU A 283 34.56 -27.26 29.03
CA LEU A 283 33.44 -26.33 29.21
C LEU A 283 33.91 -24.93 29.64
N ARG A 284 34.91 -24.84 30.52
CA ARG A 284 35.51 -23.54 30.89
C ARG A 284 36.19 -22.87 29.69
N SER A 285 36.93 -23.63 28.88
CA SER A 285 37.52 -23.08 27.64
C SER A 285 36.44 -22.64 26.65
N ALA A 286 35.33 -23.36 26.56
CA ALA A 286 34.16 -22.95 25.79
C ALA A 286 33.59 -21.61 26.31
N ASP A 287 33.41 -21.45 27.63
CA ASP A 287 32.95 -20.20 28.24
C ASP A 287 33.87 -19.01 27.89
N GLU A 288 35.19 -19.21 27.91
CA GLU A 288 36.16 -18.17 27.52
C GLU A 288 36.06 -17.77 26.05
N VAL A 289 35.84 -18.75 25.16
CA VAL A 289 35.66 -18.49 23.72
C VAL A 289 34.34 -17.78 23.47
N GLU A 290 33.26 -18.19 24.14
CA GLU A 290 31.94 -17.55 24.09
C GLU A 290 32.03 -16.09 24.52
N ALA A 291 32.68 -15.80 25.65
CA ALA A 291 32.88 -14.44 26.14
C ALA A 291 33.60 -13.53 25.13
N ARG A 292 34.54 -14.07 24.33
CA ARG A 292 35.19 -13.30 23.24
C ARG A 292 34.22 -12.94 22.13
N TYR A 293 33.34 -13.86 21.74
CA TYR A 293 32.30 -13.58 20.73
C TYR A 293 31.24 -12.61 21.26
N GLU A 294 30.86 -12.71 22.53
CA GLU A 294 29.95 -11.75 23.17
C GLU A 294 30.55 -10.34 23.24
N ALA A 295 31.83 -10.22 23.58
CA ALA A 295 32.54 -8.95 23.54
C ALA A 295 32.59 -8.37 22.11
N ALA A 296 32.82 -9.21 21.10
CA ALA A 296 32.78 -8.80 19.70
C ALA A 296 31.37 -8.34 19.26
N LEU A 297 30.31 -9.04 19.69
CA LEU A 297 28.92 -8.63 19.46
C LEU A 297 28.61 -7.28 20.09
N ALA A 298 29.06 -7.06 21.33
CA ALA A 298 28.89 -5.77 22.00
C ALA A 298 29.64 -4.63 21.27
N ASP A 299 30.80 -4.91 20.68
CA ASP A 299 31.51 -3.93 19.83
C ASP A 299 30.75 -3.62 18.54
N ILE A 300 30.19 -4.65 17.88
CA ILE A 300 29.38 -4.45 16.68
C ILE A 300 28.13 -3.63 16.99
N ASN A 301 27.42 -3.94 18.09
CA ASN A 301 26.24 -3.19 18.50
C ASN A 301 26.57 -1.71 18.77
N ARG A 302 27.70 -1.44 19.44
CA ARG A 302 28.18 -0.05 19.63
C ARG A 302 28.46 0.66 18.30
N LYS A 303 29.04 -0.01 17.31
CA LYS A 303 29.26 0.55 15.97
C LYS A 303 27.96 0.79 15.21
N VAL A 304 26.99 -0.12 15.30
CA VAL A 304 25.64 0.06 14.76
C VAL A 304 25.03 1.32 15.38
N ASP A 305 25.07 1.47 16.70
CA ASP A 305 24.50 2.64 17.40
C ASP A 305 25.15 3.96 16.98
N GLN A 306 26.48 3.97 16.82
CA GLN A 306 27.21 5.14 16.36
C GLN A 306 26.81 5.54 14.93
N LYS A 307 26.81 4.57 14.00
CA LYS A 307 26.39 4.82 12.61
C LYS A 307 24.92 5.22 12.53
N SER A 308 24.07 4.63 13.38
CA SER A 308 22.65 4.98 13.45
C SER A 308 22.44 6.42 13.89
N LYS A 309 23.15 6.86 14.94
CA LYS A 309 23.11 8.25 15.38
C LYS A 309 23.60 9.21 14.31
N ALA A 310 24.71 8.89 13.64
CA ALA A 310 25.23 9.72 12.55
C ALA A 310 24.22 9.87 11.40
N LEU A 311 23.55 8.79 11.02
CA LEU A 311 22.53 8.83 9.97
C LEU A 311 21.28 9.58 10.42
N LEU A 312 20.84 9.43 11.67
CA LEU A 312 19.71 10.21 12.22
C LEU A 312 20.00 11.72 12.20
N LEU A 313 21.22 12.13 12.51
CA LEU A 313 21.62 13.54 12.39
C LEU A 313 21.57 14.04 10.94
N ALA A 314 22.03 13.21 9.99
CA ALA A 314 21.94 13.54 8.57
C ALA A 314 20.47 13.63 8.11
N ILE A 315 19.62 12.70 8.54
CA ILE A 315 18.18 12.71 8.24
C ILE A 315 17.53 13.99 8.79
N ALA A 316 17.82 14.37 10.02
CA ALA A 316 17.28 15.61 10.61
C ALA A 316 17.72 16.87 9.84
N ALA A 317 18.96 16.89 9.35
CA ALA A 317 19.44 17.98 8.50
C ALA A 317 18.73 18.02 7.14
N GLU A 318 18.49 16.86 6.51
CA GLU A 318 17.71 16.78 5.26
C GLU A 318 16.23 17.13 5.46
N GLU A 319 15.64 16.76 6.60
CA GLU A 319 14.27 17.15 6.96
C GLU A 319 14.12 18.67 7.02
N SER A 320 15.08 19.38 7.63
CA SER A 320 15.11 20.84 7.62
C SER A 320 15.17 21.41 6.20
N LYS A 321 16.02 20.85 5.33
CA LYS A 321 16.11 21.31 3.93
C LYS A 321 14.84 21.07 3.15
N ILE A 322 14.14 19.95 3.36
CA ILE A 322 12.85 19.67 2.71
C ILE A 322 11.81 20.72 3.11
N VAL A 323 11.80 21.12 4.38
CA VAL A 323 10.93 22.22 4.86
C VAL A 323 11.30 23.53 4.18
N ASP A 324 12.59 23.86 4.08
CA ASP A 324 13.07 25.07 3.40
C ASP A 324 12.70 25.07 1.90
N TYR A 325 12.88 23.95 1.20
CA TYR A 325 12.48 23.78 -0.19
C TYR A 325 10.96 23.88 -0.36
N GLY A 326 10.19 23.36 0.59
CA GLY A 326 8.73 23.52 0.63
C GLY A 326 8.32 24.99 0.74
N ALA A 327 8.99 25.76 1.61
CA ALA A 327 8.73 27.19 1.76
C ALA A 327 9.12 28.00 0.51
N GLN A 328 10.28 27.70 -0.10
CA GLN A 328 10.72 28.33 -1.36
C GLN A 328 9.75 28.02 -2.50
N LEU A 329 9.29 26.77 -2.61
CA LEU A 329 8.30 26.38 -3.60
C LEU A 329 6.97 27.10 -3.39
N GLN A 330 6.53 27.31 -2.15
CA GLN A 330 5.31 28.08 -1.88
C GLN A 330 5.42 29.54 -2.34
N LEU A 331 6.57 30.17 -2.17
CA LEU A 331 6.81 31.53 -2.65
C LEU A 331 6.77 31.59 -4.19
N LEU A 332 7.51 30.70 -4.85
CA LEU A 332 7.53 30.61 -6.32
C LEU A 332 6.14 30.24 -6.89
N ASP A 333 5.40 29.38 -6.20
CA ASP A 333 4.03 29.02 -6.57
C ASP A 333 3.08 30.21 -6.46
N GLN A 334 3.22 31.05 -5.43
CA GLN A 334 2.43 32.29 -5.31
C GLN A 334 2.74 33.29 -6.44
N GLU A 335 4.01 33.42 -6.81
CA GLU A 335 4.43 34.26 -7.95
C GLU A 335 3.87 33.72 -9.28
N ALA A 336 4.00 32.41 -9.51
CA ALA A 336 3.47 31.74 -10.70
C ALA A 336 1.94 31.79 -10.78
N ARG A 337 1.25 31.74 -9.64
CA ARG A 337 -0.22 31.69 -9.56
C ARG A 337 -0.92 32.83 -10.28
N MET A 338 -0.36 34.04 -10.22
CA MET A 338 -0.92 35.19 -10.92
C MET A 338 -0.55 35.17 -12.41
N VAL A 339 0.73 35.04 -12.72
CA VAL A 339 1.23 35.13 -14.11
C VAL A 339 0.70 34.00 -14.98
N VAL A 340 0.84 32.75 -14.53
CA VAL A 340 0.32 31.57 -15.24
C VAL A 340 -1.21 31.56 -15.19
N GLY A 341 -1.81 32.03 -14.08
CA GLY A 341 -3.26 32.17 -13.96
C GLY A 341 -3.87 33.05 -15.05
N GLU A 342 -3.25 34.19 -15.36
CA GLU A 342 -3.68 35.11 -16.41
C GLU A 342 -3.56 34.48 -17.81
N VAL A 343 -2.43 33.83 -18.09
CA VAL A 343 -2.22 33.10 -19.35
C VAL A 343 -3.24 31.97 -19.50
N ALA A 344 -3.49 31.20 -18.44
CA ALA A 344 -4.46 30.12 -18.43
C ALA A 344 -5.89 30.64 -18.64
N MET A 345 -6.28 31.72 -17.96
CA MET A 345 -7.60 32.34 -18.11
C MET A 345 -7.84 32.78 -19.56
N ARG A 346 -6.85 33.44 -20.18
CA ARG A 346 -6.89 33.84 -21.59
C ARG A 346 -7.02 32.62 -22.52
N ASN A 347 -6.18 31.61 -22.32
CA ASN A 347 -6.13 30.43 -23.20
C ASN A 347 -7.40 29.58 -23.07
N PHE A 348 -7.96 29.40 -21.87
CA PHE A 348 -9.25 28.74 -21.70
C PHE A 348 -10.43 29.58 -22.22
N GLY A 349 -10.31 30.91 -22.23
CA GLY A 349 -11.24 31.80 -22.93
C GLY A 349 -11.29 31.49 -24.43
N LEU A 350 -10.12 31.39 -25.08
CA LEU A 350 -10.01 31.03 -26.50
C LEU A 350 -10.59 29.63 -26.78
N VAL A 351 -10.30 28.66 -25.91
CA VAL A 351 -10.86 27.29 -26.00
C VAL A 351 -12.38 27.31 -25.88
N ARG A 352 -12.94 28.06 -24.93
CA ARG A 352 -14.39 28.23 -24.76
C ARG A 352 -15.02 28.82 -26.01
N ASP A 353 -14.43 29.86 -26.57
CA ASP A 353 -14.99 30.55 -27.73
C ASP A 353 -14.90 29.66 -28.98
N ARG A 354 -13.83 28.87 -29.13
CA ARG A 354 -13.71 27.83 -30.16
C ARG A 354 -14.78 26.74 -29.99
N LEU A 355 -14.99 26.24 -28.78
CA LEU A 355 -16.03 25.25 -28.49
C LEU A 355 -17.42 25.79 -28.79
N ARG A 356 -17.71 27.04 -28.38
CA ARG A 356 -18.98 27.71 -28.69
C ARG A 356 -19.19 27.85 -30.19
N GLY A 357 -18.16 28.21 -30.95
CA GLY A 357 -18.23 28.28 -32.41
C GLY A 357 -18.39 26.93 -33.10
N ILE A 358 -17.92 25.83 -32.50
CA ILE A 358 -18.18 24.47 -32.99
C ILE A 358 -19.63 24.07 -32.69
N VAL A 359 -20.10 24.29 -31.45
CA VAL A 359 -21.48 23.96 -31.04
C VAL A 359 -22.49 24.77 -31.86
N MET A 360 -22.29 26.08 -32.03
CA MET A 360 -23.20 26.90 -32.84
C MET A 360 -23.24 26.44 -34.30
N ARG A 361 -22.10 26.03 -34.88
CA ARG A 361 -22.10 25.46 -36.24
C ARG A 361 -22.76 24.09 -36.31
N ALA A 362 -22.58 23.26 -35.29
CA ALA A 362 -23.25 21.96 -35.20
C ALA A 362 -24.77 22.14 -35.05
N ASP A 363 -25.22 23.08 -34.23
CA ASP A 363 -26.65 23.40 -34.07
C ASP A 363 -27.24 23.93 -35.38
N VAL A 364 -26.52 24.80 -36.11
CA VAL A 364 -26.94 25.25 -37.45
C VAL A 364 -26.98 24.06 -38.43
N GLY A 365 -25.97 23.19 -38.43
CA GLY A 365 -25.96 21.98 -39.26
C GLY A 365 -27.13 21.03 -38.95
N ILE A 366 -27.47 20.85 -37.67
CA ILE A 366 -28.64 20.06 -37.26
C ILE A 366 -29.93 20.73 -37.77
N THR A 367 -30.02 22.06 -37.73
CA THR A 367 -31.19 22.76 -38.29
C THR A 367 -31.27 22.69 -39.81
N GLU A 368 -30.14 22.70 -40.52
CA GLU A 368 -30.08 22.50 -41.97
C GLU A 368 -30.49 21.07 -42.35
N GLU A 369 -29.96 20.04 -41.69
CA GLU A 369 -30.35 18.64 -41.91
C GLU A 369 -31.85 18.43 -41.60
N ALA A 370 -32.34 19.02 -40.51
CA ALA A 370 -33.77 18.98 -40.18
C ALA A 370 -34.64 19.69 -41.23
N TRP A 371 -34.13 20.74 -41.86
CA TRP A 371 -34.82 21.46 -42.93
C TRP A 371 -34.82 20.67 -44.23
N GLU A 372 -33.68 20.08 -44.62
CA GLU A 372 -33.58 19.18 -45.78
C GLU A 372 -34.50 17.97 -45.64
N ALA A 373 -34.52 17.33 -44.46
CA ALA A 373 -35.43 16.22 -44.16
C ALA A 373 -36.91 16.65 -44.29
N ARG A 374 -37.26 17.85 -43.84
CA ARG A 374 -38.61 18.41 -44.00
C ARG A 374 -38.94 18.69 -45.47
N GLU A 375 -38.00 19.25 -46.22
CA GLU A 375 -38.15 19.55 -47.65
C GLU A 375 -38.38 18.25 -48.45
N GLU A 376 -37.62 17.20 -48.15
CA GLU A 376 -37.77 15.88 -48.77
C GLU A 376 -39.16 15.28 -48.48
N GLN A 377 -39.64 15.38 -47.23
CA GLN A 377 -40.99 14.94 -46.86
C GLN A 377 -42.08 15.76 -47.57
N LEU A 378 -41.89 17.07 -47.72
CA LEU A 378 -42.83 17.92 -48.46
C LEU A 378 -42.87 17.57 -49.95
N ILE A 379 -41.72 17.29 -50.58
CA ILE A 379 -41.65 16.81 -51.96
C ILE A 379 -42.36 15.47 -52.09
N ARG A 380 -42.15 14.55 -51.14
CA ARG A 380 -42.82 13.24 -51.10
C ARG A 380 -44.34 13.39 -50.98
N VAL A 381 -44.82 14.27 -50.09
CA VAL A 381 -46.25 14.56 -49.95
C VAL A 381 -46.83 15.17 -51.24
N ARG A 382 -46.14 16.13 -51.86
CA ARG A 382 -46.59 16.70 -53.16
C ARG A 382 -46.64 15.64 -54.25
N LYS A 383 -45.67 14.74 -54.30
CA LYS A 383 -45.64 13.62 -55.25
C LYS A 383 -46.85 12.70 -55.02
N LEU A 384 -47.09 12.29 -53.77
CA LEU A 384 -48.25 11.46 -53.40
C LEU A 384 -49.59 12.17 -53.69
N GLN A 385 -49.69 13.48 -53.47
CA GLN A 385 -50.87 14.27 -53.84
C GLN A 385 -51.07 14.32 -55.35
N SER A 386 -49.99 14.45 -56.13
CA SER A 386 -50.05 14.43 -57.59
C SER A 386 -50.42 13.04 -58.14
N GLU A 387 -49.93 11.97 -57.51
CA GLU A 387 -50.29 10.59 -57.83
C GLU A 387 -51.76 10.32 -57.47
N ARG A 388 -52.21 10.78 -56.30
CA ARG A 388 -53.61 10.70 -55.88
C ARG A 388 -54.54 11.46 -56.84
N ALA A 389 -54.17 12.67 -57.24
CA ALA A 389 -54.96 13.44 -58.20
C ALA A 389 -55.01 12.78 -59.58
N ARG A 390 -53.94 12.06 -59.98
CA ARG A 390 -53.96 11.25 -61.21
C ARG A 390 -54.85 10.02 -61.05
N SER A 391 -54.75 9.30 -59.93
CA SER A 391 -55.61 8.15 -59.67
C SER A 391 -57.09 8.53 -59.55
N GLU A 392 -57.40 9.67 -58.93
CA GLU A 392 -58.78 10.19 -58.87
C GLU A 392 -59.31 10.52 -60.27
N ARG A 393 -58.50 11.14 -61.15
CA ARG A 393 -58.91 11.36 -62.56
C ARG A 393 -59.10 10.05 -63.31
N LEU A 394 -58.21 9.09 -63.12
CA LEU A 394 -58.28 7.78 -63.78
C LEU A 394 -59.53 7.01 -63.32
N LEU A 395 -59.82 7.04 -62.02
CA LEU A 395 -61.04 6.50 -61.44
C LEU A 395 -62.29 7.22 -61.95
N ASP A 396 -62.28 8.56 -62.04
CA ASP A 396 -63.40 9.33 -62.61
C ASP A 396 -63.63 8.98 -64.09
N GLU A 397 -62.56 8.72 -64.85
CA GLU A 397 -62.62 8.32 -66.26
C GLU A 397 -63.13 6.88 -66.41
N GLU A 398 -62.66 5.94 -65.60
CA GLU A 398 -63.20 4.57 -65.49
C GLU A 398 -64.67 4.55 -65.02
N LEU A 399 -65.06 5.41 -64.06
CA LEU A 399 -66.45 5.50 -63.60
C LEU A 399 -67.37 6.05 -64.69
N ARG A 400 -66.85 6.95 -65.53
CA ARG A 400 -67.55 7.49 -66.69
C ARG A 400 -67.72 6.43 -67.78
N GLU A 401 -66.70 5.61 -68.01
CA GLU A 401 -66.75 4.45 -68.91
C GLU A 401 -67.79 3.42 -68.41
N VAL A 402 -67.81 3.09 -67.12
CA VAL A 402 -68.82 2.18 -66.53
C VAL A 402 -70.24 2.78 -66.57
N LEU A 403 -70.38 4.10 -66.42
CA LEU A 403 -71.67 4.79 -66.56
C LEU A 403 -72.16 4.83 -68.00
N ASP A 404 -71.26 4.95 -68.98
CA ASP A 404 -71.60 4.86 -70.40
C ASP A 404 -71.95 3.42 -70.81
N ASP A 405 -71.24 2.39 -70.29
CA ASP A 405 -71.58 0.97 -70.50
C ASP A 405 -72.92 0.58 -69.85
N ALA A 406 -73.32 1.22 -68.74
CA ALA A 406 -74.62 1.00 -68.09
C ALA A 406 -75.81 1.67 -68.81
N VAL A 407 -75.56 2.47 -69.85
CA VAL A 407 -76.58 3.09 -70.72
C VAL A 407 -76.84 2.25 -71.98
N ASP A 408 -75.98 1.27 -72.29
CA ASP A 408 -76.07 0.38 -73.45
C ASP A 408 -76.60 -1.05 -73.12
N GLU A 409 -77.06 -1.31 -71.89
CA GLU A 409 -77.98 -2.41 -71.50
C GLU A 409 -79.37 -1.85 -71.13
#